data_AF-A0A2V9BBV2-F1
#
_entry.id   AF-A0A2V9BBV2-F1
#
_cell.length_a   1.000
_cell.length_b   1.000
_cell.length_c   1.000
_cell.angle_alpha   90.00
_cell.angle_beta   90.00
_cell.angle_gamma   90.00
#
_symmetry.space_group_name_H-M   'P 1'
#
loop_
_entity.id
_entity.type
_entity.pdbx_description
1 polymer ?
#
loop_
_entity_poly.entity_id
_entity_poly.type
_entity_poly.pdbx_seq_one_letter_code
_entity_poly.pdbx_strand_id
1 'polypeptide(L)'
;MDHETRTFDFATLSRKEKPYPDAKQEYDRQVNELTEWIDRARHYAQAIGHGGPSDFERDVKLEALVPVVRDQLPLLVFADRVREIRNAVEFCDKQKLKMILAGGQEAYKVKDLLRSKNIPVILRPMLSLPVEEDDPYDRLLSQPAELSQSGIKFAIGSFDNAFARRLGQNAANAVAHGLPYDEALKAVTLYPAQILGLADQVGTLETGKIANIIITDGDPLELTTGVKYLFIKGQLTSMDNKHKRLYEKYSNRPKP
;
A
#
# COMPACT_ATOMS: atom_id res chain seq x y z
N MET A 1 -13.38 -34.02 12.61
CA MET A 1 -14.12 -32.76 12.43
C MET A 1 -13.71 -32.25 11.07
N ASP A 2 -14.58 -32.44 10.07
CA ASP A 2 -14.30 -31.98 8.72
C ASP A 2 -14.28 -30.46 8.72
N HIS A 3 -13.13 -29.88 8.40
CA HIS A 3 -13.00 -28.44 8.26
C HIS A 3 -13.61 -28.07 6.90
N GLU A 4 -14.71 -27.33 6.88
CA GLU A 4 -15.32 -26.86 5.63
C GLU A 4 -14.95 -25.39 5.39
N THR A 5 -14.52 -25.07 4.18
CA THR A 5 -14.30 -23.69 3.75
C THR A 5 -15.51 -23.19 2.99
N ARG A 6 -16.08 -22.07 3.45
CA ARG A 6 -17.29 -21.46 2.86
C ARG A 6 -16.90 -20.39 1.85
N THR A 7 -17.31 -20.57 0.61
CA THR A 7 -17.14 -19.56 -0.46
C THR A 7 -18.51 -19.11 -0.98
N PHE A 8 -18.68 -17.80 -1.17
CA PHE A 8 -19.93 -17.23 -1.70
C PHE A 8 -19.88 -17.21 -3.23
N ASP A 9 -20.85 -17.87 -3.86
CA ASP A 9 -20.96 -17.93 -5.32
C ASP A 9 -21.89 -16.81 -5.81
N PHE A 10 -21.31 -15.78 -6.42
CA PHE A 10 -22.04 -14.61 -6.93
C PHE A 10 -22.94 -14.94 -8.13
N ALA A 11 -22.71 -16.06 -8.84
CA ALA A 11 -23.54 -16.46 -9.96
C ALA A 11 -24.83 -17.15 -9.51
N THR A 12 -24.79 -17.84 -8.37
CA THR A 12 -25.94 -18.59 -7.84
C THR A 12 -26.53 -17.98 -6.57
N LEU A 13 -25.94 -16.90 -6.06
CA LEU A 13 -26.29 -16.27 -4.78
C LEU A 13 -26.35 -17.29 -3.63
N SER A 14 -25.51 -18.32 -3.69
CA SER A 14 -25.52 -19.43 -2.75
C SER A 14 -24.18 -19.58 -2.05
N ARG A 15 -24.21 -20.08 -0.81
CA ARG A 15 -23.01 -20.42 -0.06
C ARG A 15 -22.64 -21.86 -0.42
N LYS A 16 -21.54 -22.05 -1.13
CA LYS A 16 -21.01 -23.38 -1.41
C LYS A 16 -20.01 -23.75 -0.33
N GLU A 17 -20.29 -24.84 0.36
CA GLU A 17 -19.34 -25.53 1.23
C GLU A 17 -18.46 -26.40 0.32
N LYS A 18 -17.15 -26.12 0.33
CA LYS A 18 -16.16 -26.97 -0.35
C LYS A 18 -15.44 -27.81 0.71
N PRO A 19 -15.29 -29.14 0.48
CA PRO A 19 -14.45 -29.97 1.32
C PRO A 19 -13.02 -29.42 1.39
N TYR A 20 -12.40 -29.46 2.57
CA TYR A 20 -11.02 -29.00 2.75
C TYR A 20 -10.00 -29.61 1.77
N PRO A 21 -10.06 -30.92 1.43
CA PRO A 21 -9.14 -31.49 0.45
C PRO A 21 -9.20 -30.78 -0.90
N ASP A 22 -10.40 -30.47 -1.39
CA ASP A 22 -10.61 -29.81 -2.67
C ASP A 22 -10.15 -28.35 -2.62
N ALA A 23 -10.44 -27.65 -1.53
CA ALA A 23 -9.97 -26.28 -1.31
C ALA A 23 -8.44 -26.20 -1.24
N LYS A 24 -7.80 -27.19 -0.62
CA LYS A 24 -6.34 -27.30 -0.56
C LYS A 24 -5.74 -27.58 -1.94
N GLN A 25 -6.30 -28.53 -2.70
CA GLN A 25 -5.83 -28.83 -4.06
C GLN A 25 -5.93 -27.60 -4.98
N GLU A 26 -7.02 -26.86 -4.91
CA GLU A 26 -7.19 -25.62 -5.66
C GLU A 26 -6.13 -24.58 -5.28
N TYR A 27 -5.90 -24.39 -3.98
CA TYR A 27 -4.85 -23.50 -3.48
C TYR A 27 -3.46 -23.91 -3.98
N ASP A 28 -3.11 -25.20 -3.85
CA ASP A 28 -1.82 -25.73 -4.29
C ASP A 28 -1.66 -25.55 -5.81
N ARG A 29 -2.73 -25.73 -6.60
CA ARG A 29 -2.71 -25.45 -8.05
C ARG A 29 -2.42 -23.97 -8.35
N GLN A 30 -3.12 -23.05 -7.69
CA GLN A 30 -2.91 -21.60 -7.90
C GLN A 30 -1.50 -21.16 -7.53
N VAL A 31 -0.95 -21.69 -6.44
CA VAL A 31 0.44 -21.41 -6.03
C VAL A 31 1.45 -21.98 -7.03
N ASN A 32 1.19 -23.16 -7.60
CA ASN A 32 2.03 -23.73 -8.65
C ASN A 32 1.98 -22.90 -9.93
N GLU A 33 0.80 -22.48 -10.37
CA GLU A 33 0.64 -21.59 -11.53
C GLU A 33 1.41 -20.27 -11.36
N LEU A 34 1.35 -19.67 -10.16
CA LEU A 34 2.14 -18.47 -9.84
C LEU A 34 3.64 -18.75 -9.90
N THR A 35 4.07 -19.89 -9.38
CA THR A 35 5.49 -20.31 -9.39
C THR A 35 5.98 -20.48 -10.83
N GLU A 36 5.24 -21.22 -11.66
CA GLU A 36 5.55 -21.39 -13.08
C GLU A 36 5.62 -20.05 -13.81
N TRP A 37 4.74 -19.11 -13.48
CA TRP A 37 4.74 -17.79 -14.10
C TRP A 37 5.99 -16.98 -13.76
N ILE A 38 6.45 -17.03 -12.50
CA ILE A 38 7.70 -16.40 -12.06
C ILE A 38 8.91 -17.06 -12.72
N ASP A 39 8.93 -18.39 -12.84
CA ASP A 39 10.02 -19.11 -13.51
C ASP A 39 10.08 -18.81 -15.00
N ARG A 40 8.93 -18.71 -15.68
CA ARG A 40 8.86 -18.21 -17.05
C ARG A 40 9.42 -16.80 -17.18
N ALA A 41 9.12 -15.91 -16.25
CA ALA A 41 9.67 -14.56 -16.24
C ALA A 41 11.20 -14.56 -16.04
N ARG A 42 11.75 -15.46 -15.22
CA ARG A 42 13.21 -15.64 -15.08
C ARG A 42 13.86 -16.14 -16.37
N HIS A 43 13.27 -17.15 -17.02
CA HIS A 43 13.78 -17.64 -18.30
C HIS A 43 13.72 -16.56 -19.39
N TYR A 44 12.64 -15.79 -19.45
CA TYR A 44 12.50 -14.65 -20.36
C TYR A 44 13.56 -13.57 -20.08
N ALA A 45 13.79 -13.25 -18.80
CA ALA A 45 14.83 -12.31 -18.39
C ALA A 45 16.25 -12.78 -18.77
N GLN A 46 16.52 -14.08 -18.73
CA GLN A 46 17.80 -14.66 -19.16
C GLN A 46 17.97 -14.61 -20.68
N ALA A 47 16.90 -14.94 -21.43
CA ALA A 47 16.88 -14.94 -22.89
C ALA A 47 17.18 -13.54 -23.47
N ILE A 48 16.53 -12.49 -22.97
CA ILE A 48 16.80 -11.10 -23.38
C ILE A 48 18.25 -10.67 -23.07
N GLY A 49 18.85 -11.21 -22.01
CA GLY A 49 20.23 -10.89 -21.63
C GLY A 49 21.28 -11.49 -22.56
N HIS A 50 20.95 -12.57 -23.29
CA HIS A 50 21.88 -13.32 -24.13
C HIS A 50 21.60 -13.19 -25.64
N GLY A 51 20.39 -12.79 -26.04
CA GLY A 51 19.99 -12.63 -27.44
C GLY A 51 19.71 -11.18 -27.81
N GLY A 52 20.14 -10.77 -29.00
CA GLY A 52 19.77 -9.47 -29.57
C GLY A 52 18.27 -9.34 -29.83
N PRO A 53 17.74 -8.12 -30.08
CA PRO A 53 16.31 -7.83 -30.15
C PRO A 53 15.50 -8.59 -31.23
N SER A 54 16.14 -9.37 -32.11
CA SER A 54 15.51 -10.01 -33.27
C SER A 54 15.02 -11.44 -33.06
N ASP A 55 15.44 -12.13 -31.99
CA ASP A 55 15.29 -13.60 -31.91
C ASP A 55 14.14 -14.07 -31.01
N PHE A 56 13.42 -13.15 -30.35
CA PHE A 56 12.35 -13.50 -29.42
C PHE A 56 11.04 -12.76 -29.70
N GLU A 57 9.93 -13.51 -29.69
CA GLU A 57 8.60 -12.92 -29.68
C GLU A 57 8.38 -12.20 -28.35
N ARG A 58 8.00 -10.92 -28.43
CA ARG A 58 7.87 -10.04 -27.26
C ARG A 58 6.60 -10.38 -26.48
N ASP A 59 6.75 -10.92 -25.27
CA ASP A 59 5.65 -11.10 -24.31
C ASP A 59 5.64 -9.96 -23.28
N VAL A 60 4.72 -9.01 -23.45
CA VAL A 60 4.58 -7.84 -22.58
C VAL A 60 4.32 -8.22 -21.11
N LYS A 61 3.65 -9.36 -20.86
CA LYS A 61 3.36 -9.80 -19.48
C LYS A 61 4.61 -10.26 -18.77
N LEU A 62 5.46 -11.03 -19.47
CA LEU A 62 6.73 -11.50 -18.91
C LEU A 62 7.74 -10.35 -18.81
N GLU A 63 7.76 -9.45 -19.79
CA GLU A 63 8.61 -8.25 -19.79
C GLU A 63 8.37 -7.38 -18.56
N ALA A 64 7.11 -7.17 -18.18
CA ALA A 64 6.75 -6.41 -16.97
C ALA A 64 7.25 -7.05 -15.66
N LEU A 65 7.44 -8.37 -15.64
CA LEU A 65 7.96 -9.10 -14.49
C LEU A 65 9.50 -9.16 -14.43
N VAL A 66 10.19 -8.82 -15.53
CA VAL A 66 11.66 -8.83 -15.59
C VAL A 66 12.30 -8.00 -14.48
N PRO A 67 11.87 -6.75 -14.20
CA PRO A 67 12.44 -5.96 -13.10
C PRO A 67 12.18 -6.59 -11.72
N VAL A 68 11.06 -7.31 -11.55
CA VAL A 68 10.68 -7.95 -10.29
C VAL A 68 11.56 -9.16 -10.01
N VAL A 69 11.74 -10.05 -10.99
CA VAL A 69 12.59 -11.25 -10.84
C VAL A 69 14.08 -10.93 -10.81
N ARG A 70 14.48 -9.76 -11.30
CA ARG A 70 15.85 -9.22 -11.20
C ARG A 70 16.10 -8.40 -9.93
N ASP A 71 15.15 -8.37 -9.01
CA ASP A 71 15.28 -7.69 -7.72
C ASP A 71 15.40 -6.14 -7.82
N GLN A 72 14.97 -5.57 -8.96
CA GLN A 72 15.02 -4.14 -9.26
C GLN A 72 13.73 -3.43 -8.87
N LEU A 73 12.60 -4.14 -8.90
CA LEU A 73 11.28 -3.61 -8.53
C LEU A 73 10.61 -4.52 -7.50
N PRO A 74 10.13 -3.99 -6.37
CA PRO A 74 9.45 -4.80 -5.36
C PRO A 74 8.04 -5.21 -5.84
N LEU A 75 7.58 -6.37 -5.35
CA LEU A 75 6.23 -6.86 -5.53
C LEU A 75 5.32 -6.34 -4.41
N LEU A 76 4.26 -5.63 -4.80
CA LEU A 76 3.20 -5.23 -3.87
C LEU A 76 2.21 -6.39 -3.70
N VAL A 77 2.12 -6.93 -2.48
CA VAL A 77 1.26 -8.08 -2.19
C VAL A 77 0.15 -7.66 -1.23
N PHE A 78 -1.10 -7.88 -1.65
CA PHE A 78 -2.27 -7.61 -0.83
C PHE A 78 -2.58 -8.80 0.06
N ALA A 79 -2.49 -8.59 1.38
CA ALA A 79 -2.86 -9.60 2.37
C ALA A 79 -3.28 -8.88 3.66
N ASP A 80 -4.37 -9.32 4.28
CA ASP A 80 -4.89 -8.69 5.49
C ASP A 80 -4.81 -9.62 6.70
N ARG A 81 -5.03 -10.92 6.51
CA ARG A 81 -5.05 -11.90 7.61
C ARG A 81 -3.69 -12.48 7.93
N VAL A 82 -3.49 -12.91 9.18
CA VAL A 82 -2.23 -13.53 9.64
C VAL A 82 -1.77 -14.68 8.74
N ARG A 83 -2.70 -15.56 8.36
CA ARG A 83 -2.40 -16.72 7.50
C ARG A 83 -1.96 -16.29 6.11
N GLU A 84 -2.65 -15.33 5.52
CA GLU A 84 -2.32 -14.79 4.19
C GLU A 84 -0.96 -14.11 4.20
N ILE A 85 -0.68 -13.28 5.21
CA ILE A 85 0.60 -12.58 5.33
C ILE A 85 1.74 -13.60 5.46
N ARG A 86 1.60 -14.63 6.31
CA ARG A 86 2.64 -15.67 6.47
C ARG A 86 2.88 -16.44 5.17
N ASN A 87 1.82 -16.84 4.48
CA ASN A 87 1.93 -17.56 3.21
C ASN A 87 2.58 -16.69 2.13
N ALA A 88 2.22 -15.40 2.06
CA ALA A 88 2.81 -14.45 1.12
C ALA A 88 4.31 -14.23 1.38
N VAL A 89 4.70 -14.10 2.65
CA VAL A 89 6.11 -13.99 3.05
C VAL A 89 6.87 -15.25 2.65
N GLU A 90 6.35 -16.43 2.98
CA GLU A 90 6.99 -17.70 2.64
C GLU A 90 7.14 -17.88 1.12
N PHE A 91 6.12 -17.50 0.34
CA PHE A 91 6.16 -17.54 -1.12
C PHE A 91 7.24 -16.61 -1.67
N CYS A 92 7.28 -15.35 -1.22
CA CYS A 92 8.27 -14.37 -1.67
C CYS A 92 9.69 -14.78 -1.28
N ASP A 93 9.89 -15.37 -0.09
CA ASP A 93 11.19 -15.90 0.33
C ASP A 93 11.67 -17.03 -0.57
N LYS A 94 10.80 -18.03 -0.83
CA LYS A 94 11.11 -19.16 -1.72
C LYS A 94 11.48 -18.66 -3.12
N GLN A 95 10.78 -17.64 -3.60
CA GLN A 95 11.00 -17.05 -4.91
C GLN A 95 12.05 -15.93 -4.93
N LYS A 96 12.69 -15.62 -3.81
CA LYS A 96 13.67 -14.52 -3.67
C LYS A 96 13.16 -13.19 -4.23
N LEU A 97 11.90 -12.87 -3.95
CA LEU A 97 11.24 -11.63 -4.38
C LEU A 97 11.23 -10.61 -3.24
N LYS A 98 11.54 -9.34 -3.53
CA LYS A 98 11.31 -8.24 -2.59
C LYS A 98 9.82 -7.96 -2.45
N MET A 99 9.29 -8.15 -1.26
CA MET A 99 7.87 -7.95 -0.95
C MET A 99 7.64 -6.59 -0.27
N ILE A 100 6.55 -5.92 -0.65
CA ILE A 100 5.90 -4.88 0.14
C ILE A 100 4.51 -5.40 0.50
N LEU A 101 4.16 -5.38 1.79
CA LEU A 101 2.83 -5.75 2.24
C LEU A 101 1.87 -4.57 2.03
N ALA A 102 0.79 -4.75 1.27
CA ALA A 102 -0.28 -3.78 1.11
C ALA A 102 -1.53 -4.23 1.86
N GLY A 103 -2.12 -3.32 2.65
CA GLY A 103 -3.16 -3.66 3.61
C GLY A 103 -2.52 -4.04 4.94
N GLY A 104 -2.59 -5.32 5.30
CA GLY A 104 -2.02 -5.83 6.53
C GLY A 104 -2.88 -5.49 7.75
N GLN A 105 -4.21 -5.65 7.67
CA GLN A 105 -5.09 -5.38 8.82
C GLN A 105 -4.68 -6.14 10.10
N GLU A 106 -4.11 -7.34 9.98
CA GLU A 106 -3.54 -8.12 11.09
C GLU A 106 -2.00 -8.06 11.18
N ALA A 107 -1.34 -7.08 10.54
CA ALA A 107 0.13 -6.98 10.51
C ALA A 107 0.76 -6.91 11.91
N TYR A 108 0.07 -6.30 12.88
CA TYR A 108 0.50 -6.24 14.28
C TYR A 108 0.72 -7.63 14.91
N LYS A 109 -0.09 -8.64 14.53
CA LYS A 109 0.04 -10.02 15.01
C LYS A 109 1.28 -10.74 14.43
N VAL A 110 1.88 -10.20 13.37
CA VAL A 110 3.04 -10.79 12.67
C VAL A 110 4.23 -9.82 12.60
N LYS A 111 4.26 -8.81 13.49
CA LYS A 111 5.29 -7.77 13.51
C LYS A 111 6.72 -8.33 13.59
N ASP A 112 6.97 -9.36 14.39
CA ASP A 112 8.30 -9.96 14.52
C ASP A 112 8.78 -10.57 13.20
N LEU A 113 7.88 -11.23 12.47
CA LEU A 113 8.18 -11.79 11.14
C LEU A 113 8.52 -10.68 10.15
N LEU A 114 7.68 -9.64 10.08
CA LEU A 114 7.87 -8.51 9.17
C LEU A 114 9.17 -7.77 9.47
N ARG A 115 9.46 -7.52 10.74
CA ARG A 115 10.71 -6.90 11.21
C ARG A 115 11.93 -7.74 10.84
N SER A 116 11.90 -9.04 11.12
CA SER A 116 13.04 -9.94 10.85
C SER A 116 13.46 -9.96 9.37
N LYS A 117 12.50 -9.73 8.47
CA LYS A 117 12.70 -9.72 7.02
C LYS A 117 12.77 -8.31 6.42
N ASN A 118 12.67 -7.27 7.25
CA ASN A 118 12.61 -5.87 6.82
C ASN A 118 11.50 -5.60 5.80
N ILE A 119 10.34 -6.24 5.94
CA ILE A 119 9.21 -6.08 5.02
C ILE A 119 8.41 -4.85 5.43
N PRO A 120 8.32 -3.82 4.57
CA PRO A 120 7.52 -2.64 4.85
C PRO A 120 6.03 -2.89 4.61
N VAL A 121 5.18 -2.08 5.25
CA VAL A 121 3.72 -2.20 5.20
C VAL A 121 3.07 -0.92 4.69
N ILE A 122 2.15 -1.00 3.73
CA ILE A 122 1.28 0.11 3.32
C ILE A 122 -0.10 -0.12 3.92
N LEU A 123 -0.39 0.59 5.01
CA LEU A 123 -1.63 0.49 5.76
C LEU A 123 -2.80 1.12 5.00
N ARG A 124 -3.97 0.51 5.10
CA ARG A 124 -5.24 1.06 4.58
C ARG A 124 -5.71 2.27 5.40
N PRO A 125 -6.69 3.05 4.90
CA PRO A 125 -7.34 4.10 5.70
C PRO A 125 -7.90 3.53 7.00
N MET A 126 -7.76 4.29 8.08
CA MET A 126 -8.00 3.79 9.44
C MET A 126 -9.43 4.03 9.92
N LEU A 127 -10.23 4.80 9.17
CA LEU A 127 -11.64 5.03 9.47
C LEU A 127 -12.49 3.90 8.88
N SER A 128 -12.37 2.72 9.46
CA SER A 128 -13.22 1.56 9.16
C SER A 128 -13.55 0.80 10.44
N LEU A 129 -14.52 -0.11 10.33
CA LEU A 129 -14.85 -1.00 11.43
C LEU A 129 -13.67 -1.97 11.71
N PRO A 130 -13.50 -2.42 12.96
CA PRO A 130 -12.62 -3.53 13.28
C PRO A 130 -12.98 -4.78 12.45
N VAL A 131 -11.99 -5.64 12.24
CA VAL A 131 -12.15 -6.83 11.37
C VAL A 131 -12.87 -7.93 12.11
N GLU A 132 -12.43 -8.20 13.33
CA GLU A 132 -13.04 -9.19 14.20
C GLU A 132 -14.01 -8.54 15.18
N GLU A 133 -14.96 -9.33 15.66
CA GLU A 133 -15.97 -8.88 16.63
C GLU A 133 -15.36 -8.53 17.99
N ASP A 134 -14.26 -9.19 18.35
CA ASP A 134 -13.52 -8.99 19.60
C ASP A 134 -12.34 -8.01 19.48
N ASP A 135 -12.08 -7.45 18.28
CA ASP A 135 -11.06 -6.44 18.12
C ASP A 135 -11.46 -5.13 18.85
N PRO A 136 -10.50 -4.44 19.49
CA PRO A 136 -10.75 -3.11 20.03
C PRO A 136 -11.29 -2.15 18.97
N TYR A 137 -12.20 -1.26 19.37
CA TYR A 137 -12.83 -0.30 18.46
C TYR A 137 -11.83 0.62 17.74
N ASP A 138 -10.67 0.87 18.35
CA ASP A 138 -9.60 1.73 17.85
C ASP A 138 -8.44 0.95 17.21
N ARG A 139 -8.60 -0.36 16.97
CA ARG A 139 -7.49 -1.25 16.58
C ARG A 139 -6.72 -0.74 15.35
N LEU A 140 -7.43 -0.30 14.31
CA LEU A 140 -6.80 0.19 13.08
C LEU A 140 -6.13 1.55 13.26
N LEU A 141 -6.57 2.35 14.25
CA LEU A 141 -6.01 3.66 14.58
C LEU A 141 -4.73 3.55 15.42
N SER A 142 -4.66 2.55 16.30
CA SER A 142 -3.51 2.30 17.18
C SER A 142 -2.42 1.43 16.52
N GLN A 143 -2.74 0.67 15.47
CA GLN A 143 -1.79 -0.20 14.77
C GLN A 143 -0.53 0.52 14.24
N PRO A 144 -0.60 1.72 13.64
CA PRO A 144 0.59 2.45 13.20
C PRO A 144 1.60 2.69 14.32
N ALA A 145 1.12 3.05 15.52
CA ALA A 145 1.97 3.27 16.68
C ALA A 145 2.70 1.98 17.09
N GLU A 146 1.99 0.85 17.08
CA GLU A 146 2.56 -0.46 17.39
C GLU A 146 3.61 -0.91 16.37
N LEU A 147 3.38 -0.66 15.07
CA LEU A 147 4.35 -0.96 14.01
C LEU A 147 5.60 -0.06 14.12
N SER A 148 5.40 1.24 14.39
CA SER A 148 6.49 2.20 14.62
C SER A 148 7.39 1.78 15.80
N GLN A 149 6.79 1.44 16.94
CA GLN A 149 7.51 0.95 18.13
C GLN A 149 8.28 -0.34 17.86
N SER A 150 7.80 -1.16 16.92
CA SER A 150 8.45 -2.41 16.50
C SER A 150 9.58 -2.18 15.48
N GLY A 151 9.82 -0.94 15.05
CA GLY A 151 10.81 -0.58 14.05
C GLY A 151 10.44 -1.01 12.63
N ILE A 152 9.16 -1.28 12.37
CA ILE A 152 8.67 -1.62 11.02
C ILE A 152 8.36 -0.34 10.29
N LYS A 153 8.95 -0.19 9.10
CA LYS A 153 8.65 0.93 8.21
C LYS A 153 7.27 0.75 7.60
N PHE A 154 6.43 1.78 7.69
CA PHE A 154 5.09 1.74 7.11
C PHE A 154 4.74 3.04 6.38
N ALA A 155 3.80 2.95 5.47
CA ALA A 155 3.15 4.10 4.86
C ALA A 155 1.65 4.03 5.10
N ILE A 156 0.98 5.19 5.09
CA ILE A 156 -0.47 5.28 5.13
C ILE A 156 -0.95 5.50 3.70
N GLY A 157 -1.73 4.56 3.17
CA GLY A 157 -2.27 4.59 1.81
C GLY A 157 -3.77 4.86 1.79
N SER A 158 -4.26 5.59 0.79
CA SER A 158 -5.70 5.80 0.60
C SER A 158 -6.39 4.59 -0.04
N PHE A 159 -5.68 3.86 -0.91
CA PHE A 159 -6.22 2.79 -1.78
C PHE A 159 -7.47 3.20 -2.57
N ASP A 160 -7.66 4.51 -2.75
CA ASP A 160 -8.83 5.11 -3.36
C ASP A 160 -8.49 6.52 -3.87
N ASN A 161 -9.17 6.92 -4.95
CA ASN A 161 -9.00 8.23 -5.58
C ASN A 161 -9.83 9.34 -4.92
N ALA A 162 -11.05 9.05 -4.49
CA ALA A 162 -11.96 10.03 -3.89
C ALA A 162 -11.50 10.43 -2.47
N PHE A 163 -10.87 9.52 -1.75
CA PHE A 163 -10.40 9.70 -0.38
C PHE A 163 -8.90 9.97 -0.27
N ALA A 164 -8.16 10.08 -1.38
CA ALA A 164 -6.74 10.47 -1.36
C ALA A 164 -6.48 11.79 -0.59
N ARG A 165 -7.41 12.74 -0.66
CA ARG A 165 -7.36 14.01 0.10
C ARG A 165 -7.36 13.83 1.63
N ARG A 166 -7.75 12.66 2.15
CA ARG A 166 -7.81 12.35 3.59
C ARG A 166 -6.51 11.75 4.12
N LEU A 167 -5.44 11.65 3.32
CA LEU A 167 -4.17 11.08 3.78
C LEU A 167 -3.60 11.79 5.02
N GLY A 168 -3.58 13.14 5.03
CA GLY A 168 -3.16 13.90 6.21
C GLY A 168 -4.05 13.63 7.43
N GLN A 169 -5.36 13.52 7.22
CA GLN A 169 -6.31 13.14 8.29
C GLN A 169 -6.02 11.75 8.86
N ASN A 170 -5.72 10.75 8.02
CA ASN A 170 -5.39 9.41 8.50
C ASN A 170 -4.10 9.42 9.34
N ALA A 171 -3.09 10.19 8.93
CA ALA A 171 -1.87 10.37 9.73
C ALA A 171 -2.15 11.06 11.07
N ALA A 172 -2.95 12.13 11.07
CA ALA A 172 -3.36 12.83 12.28
C ALA A 172 -4.14 11.94 13.25
N ASN A 173 -5.05 11.12 12.72
CA ASN A 173 -5.79 10.14 13.51
C ASN A 173 -4.86 9.14 14.20
N ALA A 174 -3.80 8.68 13.52
CA ALA A 174 -2.79 7.81 14.13
C ALA A 174 -2.03 8.51 15.27
N VAL A 175 -1.72 9.81 15.11
CA VAL A 175 -1.09 10.61 16.18
C VAL A 175 -1.99 10.67 17.42
N ALA A 176 -3.28 10.92 17.23
CA ALA A 176 -4.26 10.92 18.32
C ALA A 176 -4.36 9.57 19.04
N HIS A 177 -3.89 8.47 18.43
CA HIS A 177 -3.88 7.11 19.00
C HIS A 177 -2.46 6.59 19.32
N GLY A 178 -1.50 7.51 19.55
CA GLY A 178 -0.21 7.19 20.13
C GLY A 178 0.96 7.07 19.15
N LEU A 179 0.76 7.33 17.86
CA LEU A 179 1.88 7.43 16.91
C LEU A 179 2.63 8.74 17.14
N PRO A 180 3.97 8.75 17.25
CA PRO A 180 4.72 10.00 17.33
C PRO A 180 4.48 10.88 16.09
N TYR A 181 4.35 12.19 16.29
CA TYR A 181 4.06 13.16 15.24
C TYR A 181 5.01 13.04 14.03
N ASP A 182 6.31 12.98 14.28
CA ASP A 182 7.33 12.86 13.22
C ASP A 182 7.19 11.56 12.42
N GLU A 183 6.80 10.47 13.08
CA GLU A 183 6.57 9.18 12.41
C GLU A 183 5.31 9.23 11.54
N ALA A 184 4.27 9.96 11.97
CA ALA A 184 3.08 10.19 11.17
C ALA A 184 3.38 11.00 9.90
N LEU A 185 4.19 12.06 10.01
CA LEU A 185 4.64 12.84 8.85
C LEU A 185 5.47 11.97 7.89
N LYS A 186 6.43 11.18 8.41
CA LYS A 186 7.21 10.26 7.59
C LYS A 186 6.34 9.23 6.88
N ALA A 187 5.29 8.72 7.54
CA ALA A 187 4.37 7.72 6.98
C ALA A 187 3.57 8.21 5.75
N VAL A 188 3.48 9.53 5.54
CA VAL A 188 2.86 10.13 4.35
C VAL A 188 3.84 10.87 3.43
N THR A 189 5.15 10.85 3.75
CA THR A 189 6.21 11.54 2.98
C THR A 189 7.41 10.63 2.72
N LEU A 190 8.34 10.53 3.68
CA LEU A 190 9.61 9.83 3.55
C LEU A 190 9.45 8.31 3.42
N TYR A 191 8.63 7.68 4.23
CA TYR A 191 8.46 6.23 4.22
C TYR A 191 7.87 5.69 2.91
N PRO A 192 6.78 6.24 2.33
CA PRO A 192 6.34 5.80 1.02
C PRO A 192 7.41 6.01 -0.07
N ALA A 193 8.18 7.10 -0.01
CA ALA A 193 9.30 7.31 -0.92
C ALA A 193 10.39 6.22 -0.77
N GLN A 194 10.75 5.85 0.46
CA GLN A 194 11.72 4.77 0.71
C GLN A 194 11.20 3.39 0.30
N ILE A 195 9.92 3.10 0.57
CA ILE A 195 9.27 1.84 0.24
C ILE A 195 9.23 1.64 -1.28
N LEU A 196 8.98 2.71 -2.03
CA LEU A 196 8.87 2.68 -3.50
C LEU A 196 10.21 2.93 -4.22
N GLY A 197 11.32 3.08 -3.49
CA GLY A 197 12.64 3.31 -4.09
C GLY A 197 12.83 4.69 -4.73
N LEU A 198 12.11 5.71 -4.23
CA LEU A 198 12.12 7.10 -4.72
C LEU A 198 12.65 8.10 -3.67
N ALA A 199 13.27 7.62 -2.59
CA ALA A 199 13.74 8.46 -1.49
C ALA A 199 14.89 9.41 -1.88
N ASP A 200 15.59 9.12 -2.98
CA ASP A 200 16.58 10.00 -3.60
C ASP A 200 15.93 11.19 -4.32
N GLN A 201 14.66 11.07 -4.72
CA GLN A 201 13.94 12.07 -5.51
C GLN A 201 12.89 12.85 -4.72
N VAL A 202 12.21 12.22 -3.75
CA VAL A 202 11.06 12.81 -3.04
C VAL A 202 11.00 12.40 -1.56
N GLY A 203 10.11 13.01 -0.79
CA GLY A 203 9.75 12.61 0.57
C GLY A 203 10.40 13.42 1.69
N THR A 204 11.38 14.27 1.38
CA THR A 204 12.01 15.23 2.32
C THR A 204 12.32 16.55 1.63
N LEU A 205 12.54 17.60 2.43
CA LEU A 205 13.00 18.90 1.97
C LEU A 205 14.53 18.97 2.04
N GLU A 206 15.19 18.36 1.06
CA GLU A 206 16.65 18.30 0.96
C GLU A 206 17.12 18.77 -0.42
N THR A 207 18.31 19.37 -0.50
CA THR A 207 18.90 19.82 -1.77
C THR A 207 19.07 18.64 -2.73
N GLY A 208 18.73 18.85 -4.00
CA GLY A 208 18.83 17.84 -5.06
C GLY A 208 17.54 17.03 -5.28
N LYS A 209 16.57 17.11 -4.37
CA LYS A 209 15.26 16.45 -4.52
C LYS A 209 14.28 17.29 -5.33
N ILE A 210 13.24 16.63 -5.85
CA ILE A 210 12.14 17.28 -6.57
C ILE A 210 11.37 18.16 -5.59
N ALA A 211 11.25 19.45 -5.93
CA ALA A 211 10.54 20.44 -5.12
C ALA A 211 9.01 20.28 -5.21
N ASN A 212 8.48 19.23 -4.57
CA ASN A 212 7.07 19.04 -4.27
C ASN A 212 6.80 19.54 -2.84
N ILE A 213 6.22 20.73 -2.70
CA ILE A 213 6.15 21.45 -1.43
C ILE A 213 4.73 21.97 -1.23
N ILE A 214 4.18 21.80 -0.03
CA ILE A 214 3.00 22.52 0.42
C ILE A 214 3.41 23.55 1.47
N ILE A 215 2.79 24.72 1.42
CA ILE A 215 2.91 25.74 2.47
C ILE A 215 1.53 25.86 3.11
N THR A 216 1.48 25.66 4.42
CA THR A 216 0.26 25.70 5.23
C THR A 216 0.26 26.90 6.19
N ASP A 217 -0.91 27.31 6.67
CA ASP A 217 -1.05 28.35 7.71
C ASP A 217 -1.03 27.81 9.15
N GLY A 218 -0.70 26.54 9.30
CA GLY A 218 -0.64 25.83 10.58
C GLY A 218 0.01 24.46 10.41
N ASP A 219 -0.19 23.59 11.40
CA ASP A 219 0.29 22.22 11.38
C ASP A 219 -0.37 21.43 10.23
N PRO A 220 0.39 20.83 9.30
CA PRO A 220 -0.16 20.10 8.16
C PRO A 220 -1.00 18.86 8.52
N LEU A 221 -0.92 18.34 9.76
CA LEU A 221 -1.77 17.24 10.25
C LEU A 221 -3.06 17.75 10.91
N GLU A 222 -3.20 19.04 11.20
CA GLU A 222 -4.46 19.57 11.71
C GLU A 222 -5.52 19.72 10.62
N LEU A 223 -6.75 19.28 10.91
CA LEU A 223 -7.87 19.33 9.95
C LEU A 223 -8.29 20.74 9.56
N THR A 224 -8.06 21.72 10.44
CA THR A 224 -8.41 23.13 10.22
C THR A 224 -7.36 23.87 9.40
N THR A 225 -6.18 23.27 9.21
CA THR A 225 -5.08 23.89 8.48
C THR A 225 -5.39 24.00 6.99
N GLY A 226 -5.21 25.21 6.46
CA GLY A 226 -5.36 25.52 5.05
C GLY A 226 -4.03 25.47 4.32
N VAL A 227 -4.00 24.79 3.17
CA VAL A 227 -2.88 24.92 2.22
C VAL A 227 -2.96 26.28 1.55
N LYS A 228 -1.89 27.08 1.64
CA LYS A 228 -1.74 28.41 1.03
C LYS A 228 -1.05 28.36 -0.32
N TYR A 229 -0.02 27.53 -0.46
CA TYR A 229 0.73 27.36 -1.70
C TYR A 229 1.03 25.89 -1.95
N LEU A 230 1.01 25.51 -3.22
CA LEU A 230 1.37 24.19 -3.71
C LEU A 230 2.43 24.35 -4.80
N PHE A 231 3.58 23.72 -4.62
CA PHE A 231 4.63 23.63 -5.62
C PHE A 231 4.73 22.18 -6.08
N ILE A 232 4.72 21.96 -7.39
CA ILE A 232 4.95 20.65 -8.01
C ILE A 232 6.15 20.81 -8.94
N LYS A 233 7.20 20.01 -8.72
CA LYS A 233 8.47 20.12 -9.46
C LYS A 233 9.02 21.56 -9.50
N GLY A 234 8.88 22.28 -8.39
CA GLY A 234 9.33 23.67 -8.25
C GLY A 234 8.42 24.73 -8.88
N GLN A 235 7.32 24.33 -9.52
CA GLN A 235 6.37 25.27 -10.13
C GLN A 235 5.18 25.53 -9.21
N LEU A 236 4.88 26.81 -8.99
CA LEU A 236 3.67 27.22 -8.28
C LEU A 236 2.44 26.74 -9.05
N THR A 237 1.63 25.89 -8.40
CA THR A 237 0.49 25.23 -8.99
C THR A 237 -0.81 25.81 -8.44
N SER A 238 -1.76 26.07 -9.34
CA SER A 238 -3.09 26.55 -8.94
C SER A 238 -3.83 25.50 -8.13
N MET A 239 -4.39 25.91 -6.98
CA MET A 239 -5.29 25.09 -6.16
C MET A 239 -6.77 25.37 -6.47
N ASP A 240 -7.05 26.08 -7.56
CA ASP A 240 -8.42 26.33 -7.98
C ASP A 240 -9.13 25.03 -8.37
N ASN A 241 -10.42 24.94 -8.02
CA ASN A 241 -11.24 23.78 -8.32
C ASN A 241 -12.71 24.18 -8.46
N LYS A 242 -13.54 23.25 -8.94
CA LYS A 242 -14.98 23.52 -9.15
C LYS A 242 -15.68 23.95 -7.84
N HIS A 243 -15.35 23.34 -6.71
CA HIS A 243 -15.98 23.68 -5.43
C HIS A 243 -15.62 25.09 -4.98
N LYS A 244 -14.36 25.49 -5.09
CA LYS A 244 -13.89 26.85 -4.78
C LYS A 244 -14.58 27.89 -5.67
N ARG A 245 -14.58 27.68 -6.99
CA ARG A 245 -15.28 28.57 -7.93
C ARG A 245 -16.77 28.70 -7.65
N LEU A 246 -17.44 27.60 -7.31
CA LEU A 246 -18.86 27.64 -6.94
C LEU A 246 -19.05 28.39 -5.61
N TYR A 247 -18.26 28.08 -4.58
CA TYR A 247 -18.31 28.78 -3.30
C TYR A 247 -18.18 30.30 -3.49
N GLU A 248 -17.16 30.76 -4.22
CA GLU A 248 -16.97 32.18 -4.52
C GLU A 248 -18.15 32.78 -5.31
N LYS A 249 -18.65 32.07 -6.31
CA LYS A 249 -19.82 32.50 -7.10
C LYS A 249 -21.08 32.69 -6.25
N TYR A 250 -21.34 31.78 -5.29
CA TYR A 250 -22.55 31.84 -4.46
C TYR A 250 -22.38 32.80 -3.26
N SER A 251 -21.19 32.90 -2.67
CA SER A 251 -20.90 33.84 -1.58
C SER A 251 -20.97 35.31 -2.03
N ASN A 252 -20.63 35.59 -3.29
CA ASN A 252 -20.69 36.94 -3.86
C ASN A 252 -22.05 37.31 -4.46
N ARG A 253 -23.10 36.53 -4.20
CA ARG A 253 -24.46 36.89 -4.65
C ARG A 253 -24.97 38.10 -3.84
N PRO A 254 -25.72 39.02 -4.48
CA PRO A 254 -26.43 40.06 -3.75
C PRO A 254 -27.30 39.43 -2.67
N LYS A 255 -27.19 39.94 -1.43
CA LYS A 255 -28.11 39.55 -0.34
C LYS A 255 -29.51 40.09 -0.68
N PRO A 256 -30.58 39.37 -0.32
CA PRO A 256 -31.96 39.82 -0.54
C PRO A 256 -32.25 41.15 0.16
#